data_AF-A0A1I8A9E9-F1
#
_entry.id   AF-A0A1I8A9E9-F1
#
_cell.length_a   1.000
_cell.length_b   1.000
_cell.length_c   1.000
_cell.angle_alpha   90.00
_cell.angle_beta   90.00
_cell.angle_gamma   90.00
#
_symmetry.space_group_name_H-M   'P 1'
#
loop_
_entity.id
_entity.type
_entity.pdbx_description
1 polymer ?
#
loop_
_entity_poly.entity_id
_entity_poly.type
_entity_poly.pdbx_seq_one_letter_code
_entity_poly.pdbx_strand_id
1 'polypeptide(L)'
;SLPSQRLAFQIAANCALYVSVNDFNHVKDSLADLTQRFGMDDKRSLESVCLLFSRLVDNLKGYPDKLREIAGEDFIFLKNIQQL
;
A
#
# COMPACT_ATOMS: atom_id res chain seq x y z
N SER A 1 10.95 9.88 -14.25
CA SER A 1 10.00 9.81 -15.38
C SER A 1 8.86 8.86 -15.01
N LEU A 2 7.70 8.94 -15.69
CA LEU A 2 6.55 8.07 -15.43
C LEU A 2 6.88 6.55 -15.53
N PRO A 3 7.67 6.07 -16.51
CA PRO A 3 8.06 4.66 -16.57
C PRO A 3 8.85 4.18 -15.34
N SER A 4 9.76 5.01 -14.82
CA SER A 4 10.54 4.67 -13.62
C SER A 4 9.69 4.60 -12.36
N GLN A 5 8.67 5.47 -12.23
CA GLN A 5 7.73 5.43 -11.10
C GLN A 5 6.90 4.15 -11.12
N ARG A 6 6.34 3.78 -12.29
CA ARG A 6 5.60 2.53 -12.45
C ARG A 6 6.45 1.31 -12.08
N LEU A 7 7.70 1.27 -12.54
CA LEU A 7 8.62 0.18 -12.19
C LEU A 7 8.90 0.13 -10.69
N ALA A 8 9.12 1.29 -10.06
CA ALA A 8 9.36 1.37 -8.61
C ALA A 8 8.17 0.84 -7.80
N PHE A 9 6.93 1.23 -8.15
CA PHE A 9 5.74 0.71 -7.47
C PHE A 9 5.55 -0.79 -7.69
N GLN A 10 5.83 -1.29 -8.88
CA GLN A 10 5.75 -2.72 -9.16
C GLN A 10 6.78 -3.51 -8.34
N ILE A 11 8.00 -3.01 -8.22
CA ILE A 11 9.04 -3.62 -7.36
C ILE A 11 8.59 -3.59 -5.90
N ALA A 12 8.12 -2.44 -5.41
CA ALA A 12 7.63 -2.30 -4.03
C ALA A 12 6.48 -3.28 -3.73
N ALA A 13 5.52 -3.42 -4.66
CA ALA A 13 4.43 -4.37 -4.53
C ALA A 13 4.95 -5.81 -4.43
N ASN A 14 5.97 -6.17 -5.22
CA ASN A 14 6.60 -7.50 -5.16
C ASN A 14 7.34 -7.75 -3.86
N CYS A 15 8.06 -6.75 -3.34
CA CYS A 15 8.68 -6.83 -2.02
C CYS A 15 7.64 -7.02 -0.90
N ALA A 16 6.48 -6.37 -1.01
CA ALA A 16 5.40 -6.47 -0.03
C ALA A 16 4.88 -7.91 0.17
N LEU A 17 5.07 -8.81 -0.81
CA LEU A 17 4.73 -10.23 -0.68
C LEU A 17 5.48 -10.90 0.48
N TYR A 18 6.70 -10.45 0.78
CA TYR A 18 7.59 -11.05 1.78
C TYR A 18 7.67 -10.25 3.08
N VAL A 19 6.90 -9.16 3.19
CA VAL A 19 6.89 -8.34 4.40
C VAL A 19 6.22 -9.12 5.52
N SER A 20 7.00 -9.46 6.55
CA SER A 20 6.49 -10.03 7.78
C SER A 20 6.05 -8.94 8.75
N VAL A 21 5.45 -9.34 9.86
CA VAL A 21 5.08 -8.43 10.97
C VAL A 21 6.29 -7.68 11.52
N ASN A 22 7.45 -8.35 11.59
CA ASN A 22 8.68 -7.75 12.10
C ASN A 22 9.21 -6.67 11.16
N ASP A 23 9.01 -6.84 9.85
CA ASP A 23 9.47 -5.92 8.82
C ASP A 23 8.48 -4.78 8.56
N PHE A 24 7.23 -4.90 9.02
CA PHE A 24 6.16 -3.94 8.73
C PHE A 24 6.51 -2.51 9.13
N ASN A 25 7.24 -2.32 10.24
CA ASN A 25 7.66 -0.99 10.69
C ASN A 25 8.54 -0.27 9.66
N HIS A 26 9.24 -0.99 8.78
CA HIS A 26 10.04 -0.39 7.70
C HIS A 26 9.19 0.11 6.53
N VAL A 27 7.95 -0.36 6.40
CA VAL A 27 7.06 -0.07 5.28
C VAL A 27 5.95 0.91 5.68
N LYS A 28 5.57 0.90 6.97
CA LYS A 28 4.48 1.69 7.55
C LYS A 28 4.53 3.16 7.15
N ASP A 29 5.69 3.79 7.28
CA ASP A 29 5.83 5.24 7.04
C ASP A 29 5.54 5.61 5.58
N SER A 30 5.75 4.68 4.65
CA SER A 30 5.47 4.89 3.22
C SER A 30 3.98 4.72 2.86
N LEU A 31 3.16 4.11 3.73
CA LEU A 31 1.76 3.83 3.42
C LEU A 31 0.92 5.10 3.27
N ALA A 32 1.19 6.13 4.08
CA ALA A 32 0.50 7.40 3.98
C ALA A 32 0.76 8.06 2.61
N ASP A 33 2.03 8.13 2.19
CA ASP A 33 2.42 8.67 0.89
C ASP A 33 1.81 7.86 -0.26
N LEU A 34 1.82 6.53 -0.17
CA LEU A 34 1.21 5.65 -1.17
C LEU A 34 -0.31 5.82 -1.24
N THR A 35 -0.97 6.06 -0.10
CA THR A 35 -2.42 6.30 -0.04
C THR A 35 -2.83 7.60 -0.73
N GLN A 36 -1.98 8.63 -0.70
CA GLN A 36 -2.22 9.87 -1.45
C GLN A 36 -2.10 9.69 -2.97
N ARG A 37 -1.41 8.64 -3.44
CA ARG A 37 -1.25 8.34 -4.87
C ARG A 37 -2.54 7.81 -5.52
N PHE A 38 -3.55 7.44 -4.73
CA PHE A 38 -4.82 6.92 -5.27
C PHE A 38 -5.58 7.95 -6.12
N GLY A 39 -5.34 9.25 -5.91
CA GLY A 39 -5.91 10.32 -6.74
C GLY A 39 -5.17 10.59 -8.06
N MET A 40 -4.17 9.77 -8.44
CA MET A 40 -3.41 9.96 -9.68
C MET A 40 -4.08 9.26 -10.88
N ASP A 41 -4.10 9.92 -12.04
CA ASP A 41 -4.63 9.40 -13.31
C ASP A 41 -3.95 8.10 -13.83
N ASP A 42 -2.80 7.72 -13.28
CA ASP A 42 -2.02 6.59 -13.79
C ASP A 42 -2.51 5.23 -13.28
N LYS A 43 -3.41 4.60 -14.04
CA LYS A 43 -3.99 3.27 -13.73
C LYS A 43 -2.97 2.18 -13.38
N ARG A 44 -1.79 2.16 -14.03
CA ARG A 44 -0.77 1.11 -13.77
C ARG A 44 -0.08 1.28 -12.42
N SER A 45 0.20 2.52 -12.04
CA SER A 45 0.72 2.83 -10.70
C SER A 45 -0.33 2.50 -9.65
N LEU A 46 -1.59 2.86 -9.90
CA LEU A 46 -2.71 2.55 -9.01
C LEU A 46 -2.85 1.03 -8.77
N GLU A 47 -2.83 0.23 -9.84
CA GLU A 47 -2.89 -1.24 -9.74
C GLU A 47 -1.74 -1.81 -8.90
N SER A 48 -0.52 -1.31 -9.10
CA SER A 48 0.65 -1.75 -8.32
C SER A 48 0.53 -1.37 -6.84
N VAL A 49 0.01 -0.19 -6.54
CA VAL A 49 -0.23 0.27 -5.17
C VAL A 49 -1.35 -0.55 -4.52
N CYS A 50 -2.49 -0.78 -5.19
CA CYS A 50 -3.54 -1.66 -4.69
C CYS A 50 -3.02 -3.07 -4.39
N LEU A 51 -2.20 -3.63 -5.29
CA LEU A 51 -1.57 -4.93 -5.10
C LEU A 51 -0.64 -4.96 -3.88
N LEU A 52 0.14 -3.90 -3.66
CA LEU A 52 0.96 -3.73 -2.48
C LEU A 52 0.11 -3.80 -1.21
N PHE A 53 -0.97 -3.02 -1.14
CA PHE A 53 -1.86 -3.02 0.03
C PHE A 53 -2.54 -4.37 0.25
N SER A 54 -3.02 -5.03 -0.81
CA SER A 54 -3.62 -6.37 -0.71
C SER A 54 -2.65 -7.37 -0.08
N ARG A 55 -1.38 -7.37 -0.52
CA ARG A 55 -0.34 -8.26 0.02
C ARG A 55 -0.05 -7.98 1.49
N LEU A 56 0.04 -6.71 1.87
CA LEU A 56 0.24 -6.34 3.28
C LEU A 56 -0.94 -6.77 4.16
N VAL A 57 -2.18 -6.55 3.72
CA VAL A 57 -3.37 -6.98 4.45
C VAL A 57 -3.39 -8.50 4.61
N ASP A 58 -3.09 -9.26 3.55
CA ASP A 58 -3.04 -10.71 3.60
C ASP A 58 -1.97 -11.24 4.57
N ASN A 59 -0.77 -10.64 4.55
CA ASN A 59 0.34 -11.02 5.43
C ASN A 59 0.06 -10.68 6.89
N LEU A 60 -0.73 -9.62 7.15
CA LEU A 60 -0.94 -9.05 8.48
C LEU A 60 -2.35 -9.29 9.02
N LYS A 61 -3.17 -10.10 8.34
CA LYS A 61 -4.58 -10.38 8.72
C LYS A 61 -4.76 -10.93 10.14
N GLY A 62 -3.74 -11.58 10.69
CA GLY A 62 -3.72 -12.08 12.07
C GLY A 62 -3.43 -11.02 13.13
N TYR A 63 -3.11 -9.79 12.72
CA TYR A 63 -2.61 -8.71 13.59
C TYR A 63 -3.50 -7.47 13.46
N PRO A 64 -4.59 -7.38 14.23
CA PRO A 64 -5.58 -6.31 14.09
C PRO A 64 -4.99 -4.91 14.30
N ASP A 65 -4.00 -4.78 15.19
CA ASP A 65 -3.28 -3.51 15.39
C ASP A 65 -2.58 -3.06 14.10
N LYS A 66 -1.94 -4.00 13.40
CA LYS A 66 -1.24 -3.74 12.13
C LYS A 66 -2.21 -3.41 11.02
N LEU A 67 -3.35 -4.09 10.94
CA LEU A 67 -4.41 -3.76 9.98
C LEU A 67 -4.94 -2.33 10.19
N ARG A 68 -5.06 -1.89 11.45
CA ARG A 68 -5.47 -0.52 11.76
C ARG A 68 -4.41 0.50 11.36
N GLU A 69 -3.13 0.15 11.49
CA GLU A 69 -2.03 0.98 10.97
C GLU A 69 -2.04 1.06 9.43
N ILE A 70 -2.35 -0.04 8.73
CA ILE A 70 -2.49 -0.06 7.26
C ILE A 70 -3.66 0.81 6.78
N ALA A 71 -4.78 0.78 7.50
CA ALA A 71 -5.94 1.61 7.17
C ALA A 71 -5.66 3.12 7.26
N GLY A 72 -4.58 3.50 7.96
CA GLY A 72 -4.16 4.88 8.17
C GLY A 72 -5.04 5.65 9.15
N GLU A 73 -4.63 6.87 9.45
CA GLU A 73 -5.43 7.80 10.25
C GLU A 73 -6.78 8.06 9.56
N ASP A 74 -7.84 8.16 10.36
CA ASP A 74 -9.22 8.38 9.87
C ASP A 74 -9.71 7.39 8.80
N PHE A 75 -9.10 6.19 8.71
CA PHE A 75 -9.37 5.20 7.68
C PHE A 75 -9.21 5.74 6.25
N ILE A 76 -8.26 6.66 6.05
CA ILE A 76 -8.07 7.35 4.77
C ILE A 76 -7.85 6.39 3.59
N PHE A 77 -7.17 5.26 3.82
CA PHE A 77 -7.01 4.21 2.81
C PHE A 77 -8.35 3.62 2.37
N LEU A 78 -9.21 3.27 3.34
CA LEU A 78 -10.54 2.72 3.04
C LEU A 78 -11.43 3.74 2.33
N LYS A 79 -11.37 5.01 2.75
CA LYS A 79 -12.09 6.11 2.10
C LYS A 79 -11.65 6.28 0.64
N ASN A 80 -10.35 6.18 0.36
CA ASN A 80 -9.82 6.28 -1.00
C ASN A 80 -10.25 5.09 -1.87
N ILE A 81 -10.28 3.87 -1.32
CA ILE A 81 -10.78 2.70 -2.06
C ILE A 81 -12.27 2.82 -2.37
N GLN A 82 -13.08 3.39 -1.47
CA GLN A 82 -14.51 3.59 -1.72
C GLN A 82 -14.81 4.60 -2.83
N GLN A 83 -13.86 5.46 -3.18
CA GLN A 83 -14.00 6.48 -4.21
C GLN A 83 -13.41 6.07 -5.57
N LEU A 84 -12.76 4.90 -5.65
CA LEU A 84 -12.27 4.30 -6.89
C LEU A 84 -13.41 3.73 -7.74
#